data_AF-Q7RI48-F1
#
_entry.id   AF-Q7RI48-F1
#
_cell.length_a   1.000
_cell.length_b   1.000
_cell.length_c   1.000
_cell.angle_alpha   90.00
_cell.angle_beta   90.00
_cell.angle_gamma   90.00
#
_symmetry.space_group_name_H-M   'P 1'
#
loop_
_entity.id
_entity.type
_entity.pdbx_description
1 polymer ?
#
loop_
_entity_poly.entity_id
_entity_poly.type
_entity_poly.pdbx_seq_one_letter_code
_entity_poly.pdbx_strand_id
1 'polypeptide(L)'
;MLKSHFDNIFSFNSSLKKEDQMLILDHFKNSEDNVILVSTDIIHRGIDIKNITHLFHFDTPTNIIVYTHRNGRISRGANTGDIYIFNDAENLITKKIYQFHKNNIKFEDIFSRKRSLRKNYKRQLKKI
;
A
#
# COMPACT_ATOMS: atom_id res chain seq x y z
N MET A 1 17.09 -13.12 4.18
CA MET A 1 17.43 -11.79 4.72
C MET A 1 16.39 -11.25 5.70
N LEU A 2 15.09 -11.19 5.38
CA LEU A 2 14.07 -10.80 6.38
C LEU A 2 13.84 -11.90 7.43
N LYS A 3 13.67 -13.15 7.00
CA LYS A 3 13.50 -14.33 7.88
C LYS A 3 14.67 -14.63 8.83
N SER A 4 15.81 -13.96 8.66
CA SER A 4 16.96 -14.12 9.58
C SER A 4 16.94 -13.12 10.74
N HIS A 5 16.03 -12.14 10.71
CA HIS A 5 15.91 -11.09 11.72
C HIS A 5 14.53 -11.03 12.37
N PHE A 6 13.52 -11.67 11.76
CA PHE A 6 12.17 -11.74 12.31
C PHE A 6 11.64 -13.16 12.17
N ASP A 7 11.06 -13.66 13.26
CA ASP A 7 10.57 -15.04 13.34
C ASP A 7 9.20 -15.20 12.66
N ASN A 8 8.34 -14.17 12.76
CA ASN A 8 6.95 -14.22 12.32
C ASN A 8 6.74 -13.45 11.00
N ILE A 9 7.25 -13.98 9.89
CA ILE A 9 7.06 -13.40 8.55
C ILE A 9 6.27 -14.32 7.62
N PHE A 10 5.17 -13.78 7.10
CA PHE A 10 4.35 -14.40 6.08
C PHE A 10 4.52 -13.70 4.72
N SER A 11 4.39 -14.47 3.63
CA SER A 11 4.43 -13.94 2.26
C SER A 11 3.12 -14.26 1.56
N PHE A 12 2.52 -13.28 0.90
CA PHE A 12 1.26 -13.43 0.20
C PHE A 12 1.36 -12.83 -1.21
N ASN A 13 1.13 -13.64 -2.23
CA ASN A 13 1.22 -13.20 -3.63
C ASN A 13 0.42 -14.15 -4.55
N SER A 14 0.36 -13.83 -5.85
CA SER A 14 -0.41 -14.58 -6.87
C SER A 14 0.07 -16.00 -7.14
N SER A 15 1.32 -16.36 -6.82
CA SER A 15 1.80 -17.71 -7.12
C SER A 15 1.29 -18.75 -6.12
N LEU A 16 0.79 -18.31 -4.97
CA LEU A 16 0.16 -19.15 -3.97
C LEU A 16 -1.24 -19.58 -4.39
N LYS A 17 -1.62 -20.81 -4.03
CA LYS A 17 -3.00 -21.28 -4.21
C LYS A 17 -3.95 -20.49 -3.30
N LYS A 18 -5.24 -20.49 -3.65
CA LYS A 18 -6.26 -19.78 -2.87
C LYS A 18 -6.37 -20.31 -1.44
N GLU A 19 -6.23 -21.62 -1.25
CA GLU A 19 -6.21 -22.27 0.06
C GLU A 19 -5.02 -21.78 0.91
N ASP A 20 -3.81 -21.81 0.36
CA ASP A 20 -2.60 -21.32 1.03
C ASP A 20 -2.71 -19.83 1.38
N GLN A 21 -3.28 -19.02 0.47
CA GLN A 21 -3.56 -17.61 0.70
C GLN A 21 -4.48 -17.41 1.92
N MET A 22 -5.55 -18.20 2.04
CA MET A 22 -6.45 -18.10 3.19
C MET A 22 -5.78 -18.53 4.49
N LEU A 23 -5.04 -19.64 4.48
CA LEU A 23 -4.30 -20.11 5.65
C LEU A 23 -3.31 -19.05 6.15
N ILE A 24 -2.54 -18.44 5.26
CA ILE A 24 -1.58 -17.38 5.61
C ILE A 24 -2.29 -16.16 6.20
N LEU A 25 -3.44 -15.77 5.64
CA LEU A 25 -4.20 -14.65 6.18
C LEU A 25 -4.77 -14.95 7.56
N ASP A 26 -5.26 -16.16 7.79
CA ASP A 26 -5.76 -16.57 9.10
C ASP A 26 -4.62 -16.63 10.13
N HIS A 27 -3.46 -17.18 9.76
CA HIS A 27 -2.28 -17.14 10.61
C HIS A 27 -1.88 -15.70 10.93
N PHE A 28 -1.83 -14.80 9.92
CA PHE A 28 -1.48 -13.41 10.14
C PHE A 28 -2.46 -12.69 11.09
N LYS A 29 -3.77 -12.90 10.90
CA LYS A 29 -4.81 -12.26 11.73
C LYS A 29 -4.82 -12.76 13.18
N ASN A 30 -4.50 -14.03 13.38
CA ASN A 30 -4.52 -14.69 14.69
C ASN A 30 -3.16 -14.70 15.37
N SER A 31 -2.11 -14.17 14.73
CA SER A 31 -0.79 -14.05 15.33
C SER A 31 -0.80 -13.01 16.45
N GLU A 32 0.05 -13.24 17.45
CA GLU A 32 0.36 -12.27 18.50
C GLU A 32 1.23 -11.12 17.94
N ASP A 33 1.76 -10.28 18.84
CA ASP A 33 2.56 -9.12 18.47
C ASP A 33 3.77 -9.46 17.57
N ASN A 34 4.21 -8.46 16.78
CA ASN A 34 5.39 -8.53 15.92
C ASN A 34 5.29 -9.47 14.70
N VAL A 35 4.09 -9.70 14.19
CA VAL A 35 3.88 -10.40 12.91
C VAL A 35 4.03 -9.47 11.70
N ILE A 36 4.69 -9.95 10.64
CA ILE A 36 4.91 -9.22 9.40
C ILE A 36 4.27 -9.97 8.23
N LEU A 37 3.48 -9.27 7.42
CA LEU A 37 2.96 -9.77 6.16
C LEU A 37 3.60 -9.02 4.99
N VAL A 38 4.34 -9.75 4.17
CA VAL A 38 4.89 -9.24 2.90
C VAL A 38 3.92 -9.58 1.78
N SER A 39 3.47 -8.59 1.01
CA SER A 39 2.51 -8.82 -0.06
C SER A 39 2.69 -7.93 -1.29
N THR A 40 2.23 -8.43 -2.43
CA THR A 40 1.96 -7.63 -3.63
C THR A 40 0.59 -6.94 -3.56
N ASP A 41 0.25 -6.16 -4.59
CA ASP A 41 -1.02 -5.42 -4.67
C ASP A 41 -2.30 -6.28 -4.77
N ILE A 42 -2.16 -7.60 -4.67
CA ILE A 42 -3.26 -8.57 -4.71
C ILE A 42 -4.10 -8.55 -3.44
N ILE A 43 -3.53 -8.19 -2.28
CA ILE A 43 -4.27 -8.12 -1.01
C ILE A 43 -5.33 -7.02 -0.99
N HIS A 44 -5.32 -6.09 -1.96
CA HIS A 44 -6.10 -4.85 -1.85
C HIS A 44 -7.60 -4.98 -2.09
N ARG A 45 -8.14 -6.15 -2.43
CA ARG A 45 -9.59 -6.30 -2.66
C ARG A 45 -10.17 -7.46 -1.85
N GLY A 46 -11.14 -7.15 -0.99
CA GLY A 46 -11.97 -8.15 -0.31
C GLY A 46 -11.41 -8.79 0.96
N ILE A 47 -10.12 -8.60 1.27
CA ILE A 47 -9.53 -9.14 2.51
C ILE A 47 -9.61 -8.06 3.58
N ASP A 48 -10.34 -8.30 4.66
CA ASP A 48 -10.34 -7.43 5.84
C ASP A 48 -9.23 -7.86 6.81
N ILE A 49 -8.24 -7.00 6.98
CA ILE A 49 -7.15 -7.17 7.95
C ILE A 49 -7.27 -5.99 8.91
N LYS A 50 -7.49 -6.27 10.18
CA LYS A 50 -7.66 -5.25 11.22
C LYS A 50 -6.32 -5.00 11.93
N ASN A 51 -6.23 -3.86 12.62
CA ASN A 51 -5.13 -3.53 13.53
C ASN A 51 -3.73 -3.47 12.87
N ILE A 52 -3.65 -3.06 11.60
CA ILE A 52 -2.35 -2.77 10.98
C ILE A 52 -1.84 -1.45 11.57
N THR A 53 -0.75 -1.52 12.33
CA THR A 53 -0.12 -0.38 12.98
C THR A 53 0.92 0.31 12.09
N HIS A 54 1.57 -0.45 11.19
CA HIS A 54 2.63 0.03 10.33
C HIS A 54 2.44 -0.49 8.89
N LEU A 55 2.66 0.38 7.90
CA LEU A 55 2.65 0.02 6.49
C LEU A 55 3.93 0.51 5.84
N PHE A 56 4.65 -0.43 5.23
CA PHE A 56 5.89 -0.17 4.52
C PHE A 56 5.65 -0.35 3.02
N HIS A 57 5.72 0.74 2.26
CA HIS A 57 5.80 0.67 0.80
C HIS A 57 7.26 0.41 0.42
N PHE A 58 7.62 -0.86 0.31
CA PHE A 58 8.96 -1.25 -0.11
C PHE A 58 9.25 -0.77 -1.54
N ASP A 59 8.30 -0.99 -2.44
CA ASP A 59 8.29 -0.36 -3.77
C ASP A 59 7.34 0.83 -3.79
N THR A 60 7.80 1.94 -4.34
CA THR A 60 7.00 3.14 -4.52
C THR A 60 5.71 2.83 -5.29
N PRO A 61 4.53 3.26 -4.81
CA PRO A 61 3.27 3.08 -5.54
C PRO A 61 3.33 3.64 -6.95
N THR A 62 2.81 2.87 -7.92
CA THR A 62 2.87 3.24 -9.33
C THR A 62 1.93 4.40 -9.71
N ASN A 63 0.98 4.74 -8.83
CA ASN A 63 0.08 5.87 -8.97
C ASN A 63 -0.67 6.13 -7.65
N ILE A 64 -1.41 7.24 -7.61
CA ILE A 64 -2.16 7.66 -6.43
C ILE A 64 -3.28 6.69 -6.02
N ILE A 65 -3.91 5.99 -6.98
CA ILE A 65 -4.98 5.02 -6.70
C ILE A 65 -4.39 3.86 -5.88
N VAL A 66 -3.24 3.32 -6.32
CA VAL A 66 -2.53 2.26 -5.61
C VAL A 66 -2.07 2.73 -4.23
N TYR A 67 -1.51 3.94 -4.13
CA TYR A 67 -1.14 4.54 -2.85
C TYR A 67 -2.31 4.61 -1.86
N THR A 68 -3.46 5.14 -2.28
CA THR A 68 -4.65 5.25 -1.44
C THR A 68 -5.21 3.88 -1.04
N HIS A 69 -5.25 2.91 -1.96
CA HIS A 69 -5.70 1.55 -1.62
C HIS A 69 -4.79 0.84 -0.63
N ARG A 70 -3.47 1.00 -0.76
CA ARG A 70 -2.48 0.48 0.20
C ARG A 70 -2.66 1.13 1.57
N ASN A 71 -2.78 2.46 1.62
CA ASN A 71 -2.92 3.20 2.88
C ASN A 71 -4.25 2.96 3.60
N GLY A 72 -5.32 2.68 2.86
CA GLY A 72 -6.63 2.32 3.44
C GLY A 72 -6.62 1.02 4.26
N ARG A 73 -5.47 0.35 4.38
CA ARG A 73 -5.24 -0.83 5.22
C ARG A 73 -4.97 -0.50 6.69
N ILE A 74 -4.45 0.68 6.99
CA ILE A 74 -4.19 1.13 8.37
C ILE A 74 -5.43 1.78 9.00
N SER A 75 -6.11 2.66 8.26
CA SER A 75 -7.10 3.57 8.85
C SER A 75 -8.53 3.03 8.84
N ARG A 76 -8.76 1.87 9.46
CA ARG A 76 -10.11 1.36 9.68
C ARG A 76 -10.53 1.58 11.14
N GLY A 77 -11.53 2.43 11.35
CA GLY A 77 -12.05 2.77 12.68
C GLY A 77 -11.32 3.94 13.33
N ALA A 78 -11.10 3.88 14.65
CA ALA A 78 -10.36 4.90 15.42
C ALA A 78 -8.84 4.65 15.46
N ASN A 79 -8.36 3.61 14.77
CA ASN A 79 -6.95 3.23 14.83
C ASN A 79 -6.10 4.13 13.92
N THR A 80 -5.03 4.67 14.49
CA THR A 80 -3.95 5.37 13.79
C THR A 80 -2.81 4.40 13.52
N GLY A 81 -1.99 4.70 12.52
CA GLY A 81 -0.77 3.94 12.25
C GLY A 81 0.16 4.69 11.31
N ASP A 82 1.39 4.21 11.24
CA ASP A 82 2.48 4.89 10.56
C ASP A 82 2.70 4.32 9.16
N ILE A 83 2.96 5.22 8.21
CA ILE A 83 3.16 4.88 6.80
C ILE A 83 4.55 5.32 6.38
N TYR A 84 5.36 4.35 6.00
CA TYR A 84 6.71 4.56 5.50
C TYR A 84 6.77 4.20 4.02
N ILE A 85 7.46 5.03 3.24
CA ILE A 85 7.67 4.80 1.82
C ILE A 85 9.17 4.77 1.57
N PHE A 86 9.65 3.64 1.07
CA PHE A 86 10.99 3.56 0.51
C PHE A 86 10.91 4.03 -0.95
N ASN A 87 11.66 5.08 -1.27
CA ASN A 87 11.70 5.63 -2.62
C ASN A 87 13.10 6.12 -3.00
N ASP A 88 13.33 6.15 -4.31
CA ASP A 88 14.36 6.99 -4.89
C ASP A 88 13.93 8.46 -4.76
N ALA A 89 14.86 9.33 -4.38
CA ALA A 89 14.67 10.77 -4.23
C ALA A 89 14.08 11.39 -5.49
N GLU A 90 14.40 10.87 -6.68
CA GLU A 90 13.92 11.40 -7.96
C GLU A 90 12.54 10.87 -8.42
N ASN A 91 11.88 10.02 -7.62
CA ASN A 91 10.60 9.48 -8.01
C ASN A 91 9.49 10.56 -8.06
N LEU A 92 9.03 10.88 -9.27
CA LEU A 92 8.00 11.90 -9.53
C LEU A 92 6.68 11.65 -8.79
N ILE A 93 6.28 10.38 -8.62
CA ILE A 93 5.03 10.04 -7.95
C ILE A 93 5.14 10.36 -6.45
N THR A 94 6.23 9.95 -5.80
CA THR A 94 6.45 10.26 -4.38
C THR A 94 6.58 11.75 -4.15
N LYS A 95 7.31 12.48 -5.02
CA LYS A 95 7.37 13.96 -4.95
C LYS A 95 5.97 14.57 -4.98
N LYS A 96 5.09 14.11 -5.88
CA LYS A 96 3.70 14.60 -5.95
C LYS A 96 2.88 14.24 -4.71
N ILE A 97 2.97 13.00 -4.22
CA ILE A 97 2.29 12.56 -3.00
C ILE A 97 2.71 13.44 -1.82
N TYR A 98 4.02 13.69 -1.66
CA TYR A 98 4.55 14.56 -0.63
C TYR A 98 4.01 15.98 -0.73
N GLN A 99 3.99 16.58 -1.94
CA GLN A 99 3.43 17.92 -2.15
C GLN A 99 1.93 17.99 -1.84
N PHE A 100 1.17 16.94 -2.14
CA PHE A 100 -0.26 16.89 -1.81
C PHE A 100 -0.49 16.86 -0.30
N HIS A 101 0.27 16.03 0.44
CA HIS A 101 0.24 16.02 1.90
C HIS A 101 0.65 17.38 2.49
N LYS A 102 1.76 17.95 2.03
CA LYS A 102 2.25 19.25 2.50
C LYS A 102 1.23 20.38 2.34
N ASN A 103 0.44 20.33 1.26
CA ASN A 103 -0.58 21.33 0.96
C ASN A 103 -1.97 20.97 1.52
N ASN A 104 -2.09 19.92 2.35
CA ASN A 104 -3.36 19.42 2.89
C ASN A 104 -4.44 19.16 1.83
N ILE A 105 -4.03 18.74 0.62
CA ILE A 105 -4.96 18.39 -0.45
C ILE A 105 -5.55 17.02 -0.14
N LYS A 106 -6.88 16.95 -0.04
CA LYS A 106 -7.60 15.68 0.14
C LYS A 106 -7.41 14.80 -1.09
N PHE A 107 -7.05 13.53 -0.87
CA PHE A 107 -6.86 12.59 -1.97
C PHE A 107 -8.17 12.33 -2.72
N GLU A 108 -9.31 12.44 -2.06
CA GLU A 108 -10.66 12.34 -2.63
C GLU A 108 -10.88 13.38 -3.75
N ASP A 109 -10.33 14.59 -3.61
CA ASP A 109 -10.44 15.66 -4.62
C ASP A 109 -9.62 15.37 -5.88
N ILE A 110 -8.66 14.46 -5.77
CA ILE A 110 -7.87 13.94 -6.88
C ILE A 110 -8.68 12.87 -7.64
N PHE A 111 -9.53 12.11 -6.94
CA PHE A 111 -10.36 11.04 -7.50
C PHE A 111 -11.71 11.50 -8.03
N SER A 112 -12.32 12.55 -7.46
CA SER A 112 -13.69 12.98 -7.78
C SER A 112 -13.84 13.44 -9.24
N ARG A 113 -12.75 13.86 -9.88
CA ARG A 113 -12.71 14.09 -11.33
C ARG A 113 -12.56 12.77 -12.08
N LYS A 114 -13.70 12.09 -12.28
CA LYS A 114 -13.93 11.02 -13.26
C LYS A 114 -12.93 11.11 -14.43
N ARG A 115 -12.09 10.08 -14.57
CA ARG A 115 -11.27 9.73 -15.77
C ARG A 115 -9.96 10.48 -16.11
N SER A 116 -9.47 11.53 -15.45
CA SER A 116 -8.41 12.35 -16.09
C SER A 116 -6.97 12.30 -15.57
N LEU A 117 -6.61 11.66 -14.44
CA LEU A 117 -5.18 11.53 -14.10
C LEU A 117 -4.41 10.65 -15.10
N ARG A 118 -4.93 9.47 -15.45
CA ARG A 118 -4.30 8.58 -16.45
C ARG A 118 -4.18 9.24 -17.83
N LYS A 119 -5.18 10.06 -18.23
CA LYS A 119 -5.21 10.74 -19.54
C LYS A 119 -4.26 11.95 -19.56
N ASN A 120 -4.17 12.72 -18.49
CA ASN A 120 -3.25 13.85 -18.38
C ASN A 120 -1.80 13.42 -18.14
N TYR A 121 -1.57 12.35 -17.37
CA TYR A 121 -0.24 11.79 -17.12
C TYR A 121 0.39 11.16 -18.39
N LYS A 122 -0.39 10.39 -19.16
CA LYS A 122 0.04 9.91 -20.50
C LYS A 122 0.32 11.06 -21.48
N ARG A 123 -0.38 12.19 -21.34
CA ARG A 123 -0.15 13.38 -22.18
C ARG A 123 1.13 14.14 -21.81
N GLN A 124 1.50 14.14 -20.53
CA GLN A 124 2.74 14.74 -20.04
C GLN A 124 3.97 13.87 -20.36
N LEU A 125 3.86 12.54 -20.26
CA LEU A 125 4.94 11.61 -20.64
C LEU A 125 5.22 11.55 -22.15
N LYS A 126 4.28 11.98 -23.01
CA LYS A 126 4.46 12.07 -24.47
C LYS A 126 5.09 13.40 -24.94
N LYS A 127 5.36 14.33 -24.03
CA LYS A 127 5.97 15.64 -24.32
C LYS A 127 7.46 15.71 -23.94
N ILE A 128 8.02 14.56 -23.57
CA ILE A 128 9.45 14.29 -23.41
C ILE A 128 9.79 13.31 -24.55
#